data_AF-A0A6I9MWI3-F1
#
_entry.id   AF-A0A6I9MWI3-F1
#
_cell.length_a   1.000
_cell.length_b   1.000
_cell.length_c   1.000
_cell.angle_alpha   90.00
_cell.angle_beta   90.00
_cell.angle_gamma   90.00
#
_symmetry.space_group_name_H-M   'P 1'
#
loop_
_entity.id
_entity.type
_entity.pdbx_description
1 polymer ?
#
loop_
_entity_poly.entity_id
_entity_poly.type
_entity_poly.pdbx_seq_one_letter_code
_entity_poly.pdbx_strand_id
1 'polypeptide(L)'
;MTVSFRMAALTPTLASFTVSNMLLVSGIVITCVSFLGFLGALKENRCLLLTFFLLLFFLMLVELTAACLLLMYEGEIATMVNDDLTKGLELAKGKTGNSTMSEWDYVQVKLDCCGVHNWTDWGVSVPHSCCLDDCGTPKPKYREKVDLQCLLTYFP
;
A
#
# COMPACT_ATOMS: atom_id res chain seq x y z
N MET A 1 -9.07 18.15 -6.75
CA MET A 1 -9.33 16.75 -6.34
C MET A 1 -8.29 16.37 -5.31
N THR A 2 -8.64 16.40 -4.04
CA THR A 2 -7.77 16.01 -2.92
C THR A 2 -7.92 14.51 -2.71
N VAL A 3 -6.89 13.73 -3.05
CA VAL A 3 -6.90 12.29 -2.77
C VAL A 3 -6.68 12.10 -1.27
N SER A 4 -7.75 11.85 -0.52
CA SER A 4 -7.66 11.48 0.90
C SER A 4 -7.14 10.05 1.00
N PHE A 5 -5.81 9.89 0.98
CA PHE A 5 -5.15 8.62 1.27
C PHE A 5 -5.27 8.32 2.77
N ARG A 6 -6.40 7.74 3.17
CA ARG A 6 -6.66 7.23 4.53
C ARG A 6 -6.01 5.86 4.75
N MET A 7 -4.74 5.73 4.42
CA MET A 7 -3.98 4.47 4.51
C MET A 7 -2.88 4.53 5.60
N ALA A 8 -2.83 5.62 6.38
CA ALA A 8 -1.75 5.87 7.33
C ALA A 8 -1.76 4.94 8.55
N ALA A 9 -2.91 4.35 8.91
CA ALA A 9 -3.06 3.47 10.06
C ALA A 9 -2.65 2.01 9.78
N LEU A 10 -2.47 1.62 8.53
CA LEU A 10 -2.03 0.26 8.19
C LEU A 10 -0.55 0.06 8.49
N THR A 11 0.24 1.12 8.36
CA THR A 11 1.70 1.07 8.48
C THR A 11 2.20 2.21 9.36
N PRO A 12 2.15 2.06 10.71
CA PRO A 12 2.49 3.13 11.64
C PRO A 12 3.95 3.57 11.53
N THR A 13 4.87 2.71 11.08
CA THR A 13 6.25 3.15 10.77
C THR A 13 6.30 4.03 9.52
N LEU A 14 5.46 3.79 8.50
CA LEU A 14 5.33 4.68 7.33
C LEU A 14 4.59 5.99 7.67
N ALA A 15 3.80 6.04 8.75
CA ALA A 15 3.21 7.29 9.21
C ALA A 15 4.28 8.33 9.63
N SER A 16 5.48 7.88 10.03
CA SER A 16 6.62 8.77 10.34
C SER A 16 7.24 9.44 9.11
N PHE A 17 7.16 8.79 7.94
CA PHE A 17 7.48 9.34 6.62
C PHE A 17 6.19 9.47 5.81
N THR A 18 5.44 10.55 6.02
CA THR A 18 4.11 10.76 5.42
C THR A 18 4.09 10.34 3.94
N VAL A 19 3.29 9.32 3.59
CA VAL A 19 3.15 8.78 2.21
C VAL A 19 2.91 9.91 1.19
N SER A 20 2.20 10.96 1.61
CA SER A 20 1.98 12.17 0.84
C SER A 20 3.28 12.90 0.46
N ASN A 21 4.28 12.96 1.33
CA ASN A 21 5.57 13.59 1.04
C ASN A 21 6.36 12.78 0.03
N MET A 22 6.34 11.45 0.12
CA MET A 22 6.99 10.58 -0.85
C MET A 22 6.37 10.72 -2.25
N LEU A 23 5.03 10.75 -2.33
CA LEU A 23 4.29 10.99 -3.58
C LEU A 23 4.57 12.39 -4.16
N LEU A 24 4.66 13.41 -3.31
CA LEU A 24 4.98 14.76 -3.74
C LEU A 24 6.39 14.84 -4.33
N VAL A 25 7.38 14.30 -3.62
CA VAL A 25 8.78 14.30 -4.05
C VAL A 25 8.95 13.51 -5.35
N SER A 26 8.37 12.32 -5.44
CA SER A 26 8.43 11.52 -6.68
C SER A 26 7.74 12.21 -7.84
N GLY A 27 6.59 12.85 -7.63
CA GLY A 27 5.87 13.61 -8.65
C GLY A 27 6.67 14.79 -9.21
N ILE A 28 7.40 15.52 -8.35
CA ILE A 28 8.29 16.61 -8.78
C ILE A 28 9.42 16.05 -9.65
N VAL A 29 10.06 14.95 -9.22
CA VAL A 29 11.14 14.31 -9.98
C VAL A 29 10.68 13.85 -11.35
N ILE A 30 9.53 13.16 -11.43
CA ILE A 30 8.96 12.68 -12.71
C ILE A 30 8.70 13.87 -13.63
N THR A 31 8.07 14.94 -13.12
CA THR A 31 7.77 16.13 -13.92
C THR A 31 9.04 16.79 -14.48
N CYS A 32 10.09 16.92 -13.65
CA CYS A 32 11.37 17.46 -14.09
C CYS A 32 12.03 16.59 -15.17
N VAL A 33 12.05 15.26 -14.98
CA VAL A 33 12.62 14.31 -15.94
C VAL A 33 11.85 14.35 -17.27
N SER A 34 10.52 14.38 -17.23
CA SER A 34 9.67 14.50 -18.41
C SER A 34 9.89 15.82 -19.15
N PHE A 35 10.01 16.94 -18.43
CA PHE A 35 10.27 18.25 -19.05
C PHE A 35 11.64 18.30 -19.72
N LEU A 36 12.68 17.73 -19.10
CA LEU A 36 14.01 17.61 -19.69
C LEU A 36 13.99 16.75 -20.97
N GLY A 37 13.28 15.62 -20.96
CA GLY A 37 13.10 14.78 -22.13
C GLY A 37 12.38 15.52 -23.27
N PHE A 38 11.30 16.24 -22.94
CA PHE A 38 10.54 17.03 -23.90
C PHE A 38 11.36 18.17 -24.52
N LEU A 39 12.08 18.95 -23.70
CA LEU A 39 12.97 20.00 -24.18
C LEU A 39 14.15 19.45 -24.98
N GLY A 40 14.70 18.31 -24.57
CA GLY A 40 15.79 17.64 -25.28
C GLY A 40 15.40 17.22 -26.69
N ALA A 41 14.17 16.73 -26.87
CA ALA A 41 13.60 16.42 -28.17
C ALA A 41 13.33 17.68 -29.01
N LEU A 42 12.74 18.72 -28.42
CA LEU A 42 12.40 19.96 -29.14
C LEU A 42 13.62 20.77 -29.59
N LYS A 43 14.68 20.83 -28.78
CA LYS A 43 15.88 21.62 -29.08
C LYS A 43 16.88 20.90 -30.00
N GLU A 44 16.58 19.66 -30.42
CA GLU A 44 17.48 18.78 -31.18
C GLU A 44 18.91 18.70 -30.56
N ASN A 45 19.01 18.93 -29.25
CA ASN A 45 20.28 19.01 -28.56
C ASN A 45 20.69 17.62 -28.11
N ARG A 46 21.62 17.02 -28.86
CA ARG A 46 22.21 15.70 -28.59
C ARG A 46 22.71 15.54 -27.16
N CYS A 47 23.29 16.59 -26.56
CA CYS A 47 23.81 16.54 -25.20
C CYS A 47 22.68 16.37 -24.16
N LEU A 48 21.60 17.15 -24.30
CA LEU A 48 20.41 17.05 -23.44
C LEU A 48 19.74 15.68 -23.55
N LEU A 49 19.59 15.18 -24.79
CA LEU A 49 19.01 13.86 -25.03
C LEU A 49 19.86 12.72 -24.44
N LEU A 50 21.19 12.83 -24.53
CA LEU A 50 22.11 11.86 -23.94
C LEU A 50 22.06 11.88 -22.41
N THR A 51 22.00 13.07 -21.78
CA THR A 51 21.82 13.16 -20.32
C THR A 51 20.51 12.55 -19.84
N PHE A 52 19.42 12.74 -20.59
CA PHE A 52 18.13 12.11 -20.30
C PHE A 52 18.21 10.58 -20.40
N PHE A 53 18.83 10.06 -21.46
CA PHE A 53 19.03 8.62 -21.62
C PHE A 53 19.85 8.00 -20.49
N LEU A 54 20.96 8.65 -20.10
CA LEU A 54 21.78 8.20 -18.98
C LEU A 54 20.99 8.21 -17.67
N LEU A 55 20.21 9.26 -17.39
CA LEU A 55 19.34 9.33 -16.21
C LEU A 55 18.34 8.17 -16.15
N LEU A 56 17.65 7.88 -17.27
CA LEU A 56 16.73 6.75 -17.34
C LEU A 56 17.44 5.41 -17.17
N PHE A 57 18.62 5.25 -17.75
CA PHE A 57 19.43 4.04 -17.58
C PHE A 57 19.83 3.82 -16.12
N PHE A 58 20.23 4.88 -15.41
CA PHE A 58 20.50 4.80 -13.97
C PHE A 58 19.26 4.45 -13.15
N LEU A 59 18.09 5.03 -13.46
CA LEU A 59 16.83 4.68 -12.79
C LEU A 59 16.48 3.20 -12.99
N MET A 60 16.65 2.69 -14.21
CA MET A 60 16.43 1.27 -14.52
C MET A 60 17.39 0.37 -13.72
N LEU A 61 18.66 0.74 -13.56
CA LEU A 61 19.59 -0.04 -12.72
C LEU A 61 19.17 -0.04 -11.25
N VAL A 62 18.71 1.09 -10.72
CA VAL A 62 18.21 1.19 -9.34
C VAL A 62 16.96 0.33 -9.16
N GLU A 63 15.99 0.42 -10.07
CA GLU A 63 14.76 -0.39 -10.04
C GLU A 63 15.06 -1.89 -10.15
N LEU A 64 15.98 -2.28 -11.03
CA LEU A 64 16.41 -3.67 -11.17
C LEU A 64 17.06 -4.17 -9.87
N THR A 65 17.93 -3.37 -9.26
CA THR A 65 18.59 -3.73 -8.01
C THR A 65 17.56 -3.87 -6.88
N ALA A 66 16.60 -2.94 -6.79
CA ALA A 66 15.50 -3.01 -5.84
C ALA A 66 14.63 -4.27 -6.05
N ALA A 67 14.27 -4.59 -7.29
CA ALA A 67 13.52 -5.79 -7.63
C ALA A 67 14.27 -7.07 -7.24
N CYS A 68 15.57 -7.16 -7.52
CA CYS A 68 16.40 -8.28 -7.09
C CYS A 68 16.45 -8.43 -5.57
N LEU A 69 16.59 -7.31 -4.84
CA LEU A 69 16.58 -7.32 -3.37
C LEU A 69 15.23 -7.77 -2.82
N LEU A 70 14.11 -7.28 -3.37
CA LEU A 70 12.77 -7.69 -2.98
C LEU A 70 12.55 -9.20 -3.14
N LEU A 71 13.06 -9.78 -4.23
CA LEU A 71 12.95 -11.22 -4.49
C LEU A 71 13.88 -12.04 -3.56
N MET A 72 15.09 -11.56 -3.29
CA MET A 72 16.04 -12.29 -2.46
C MET A 72 15.67 -12.27 -0.97
N TYR A 73 15.10 -11.14 -0.50
CA TYR A 73 14.73 -10.92 0.90
C TYR A 73 13.21 -10.99 1.13
N GLU A 74 12.46 -11.65 0.25
CA GLU A 74 10.99 -11.69 0.30
C GLU A 74 10.46 -12.12 1.67
N GLY A 75 11.07 -13.15 2.27
CA GLY A 75 10.72 -13.61 3.63
C GLY A 75 10.99 -12.57 4.73
N GLU A 76 12.14 -11.89 4.70
CA GLU A 76 12.47 -10.89 5.72
C GLU A 76 11.59 -9.64 5.58
N ILE A 77 11.39 -9.17 4.35
CA ILE A 77 10.50 -8.06 4.04
C ILE A 77 9.06 -8.39 4.45
N ALA A 78 8.59 -9.61 4.17
CA ALA A 78 7.27 -10.07 4.59
C ALA A 78 7.13 -10.03 6.12
N THR A 79 8.15 -10.43 6.88
CA THR A 79 8.09 -10.34 8.35
C THR A 79 8.03 -8.89 8.85
N MET A 80 8.82 -7.98 8.26
CA MET A 80 8.77 -6.56 8.61
C MET A 80 7.41 -5.93 8.32
N VAL A 81 6.84 -6.24 7.14
CA VAL A 81 5.51 -5.77 6.75
C VAL A 81 4.43 -6.33 7.68
N ASN A 82 4.49 -7.63 8.03
CA ASN A 82 3.56 -8.23 8.95
C ASN A 82 3.62 -7.60 10.35
N ASP A 83 4.82 -7.32 10.87
CA ASP A 83 5.00 -6.66 12.17
C ASP A 83 4.42 -5.23 12.16
N ASP A 84 4.65 -4.47 11.08
CA ASP A 84 4.11 -3.12 10.95
C ASP A 84 2.58 -3.11 10.81
N LEU A 85 2.02 -4.02 10.00
CA LEU A 85 0.57 -4.21 9.88
C LEU A 85 -0.05 -4.62 11.23
N THR A 86 0.60 -5.50 11.99
CA THR A 86 0.13 -5.94 13.31
C THR A 86 0.13 -4.78 14.30
N LYS A 87 1.19 -3.97 14.32
CA LYS A 87 1.25 -2.74 15.13
C LYS A 87 0.16 -1.74 14.72
N GLY A 88 -0.09 -1.59 13.43
CA GLY A 88 -1.16 -0.74 12.89
C GLY A 88 -2.55 -1.21 13.35
N LEU A 89 -2.76 -2.52 13.39
CA LEU A 89 -4.00 -3.15 13.85
C LEU A 89 -4.20 -2.93 15.36
N GLU A 90 -3.17 -3.12 16.17
CA GLU A 90 -3.24 -2.88 17.63
C GLU A 90 -3.54 -1.40 17.95
N LEU A 91 -2.95 -0.47 17.19
CA LEU A 91 -3.28 0.96 17.32
C LEU A 91 -4.73 1.27 16.93
N ALA A 92 -5.28 0.53 15.97
CA ALA A 92 -6.68 0.68 15.57
C ALA A 92 -7.64 0.11 16.63
N LYS A 93 -7.30 -1.04 17.25
CA LYS A 93 -8.03 -1.64 18.38
C LYS A 93 -8.10 -0.69 19.59
N GLY A 94 -7.02 0.05 19.86
CA GLY A 94 -7.01 1.06 20.92
C GLY A 94 -7.93 2.27 20.66
N LYS A 95 -8.33 2.51 19.41
CA LYS A 95 -9.19 3.63 18.99
C LYS A 95 -10.67 3.27 18.85
N THR A 96 -11.04 2.00 18.98
CA THR A 96 -12.39 1.45 18.75
C THR A 96 -13.46 1.96 19.74
N GLY A 97 -13.13 2.89 20.64
CA GLY A 97 -14.11 3.59 21.49
C GLY A 97 -14.88 4.71 20.77
N ASN A 98 -14.40 5.20 19.62
CA ASN A 98 -15.06 6.26 18.86
C ASN A 98 -15.62 5.69 17.56
N SER A 99 -16.95 5.76 17.40
CA SER A 99 -17.80 5.21 16.32
C SER A 99 -17.58 5.79 14.92
N THR A 100 -16.35 6.20 14.58
CA THR A 100 -15.99 6.69 13.25
C THR A 100 -15.34 5.53 12.50
N MET A 101 -15.80 5.24 11.28
CA MET A 101 -15.19 4.22 10.44
C MET A 101 -13.68 4.37 10.41
N SER A 102 -13.00 3.29 10.81
CA SER A 102 -11.56 3.26 10.90
C SER A 102 -10.95 3.13 9.51
N GLU A 103 -9.70 3.55 9.34
CA GLU A 103 -8.97 3.36 8.07
C GLU A 103 -8.86 1.86 7.70
N TRP A 104 -8.85 1.00 8.72
CA TRP A 104 -8.88 -0.44 8.57
C TRP A 104 -10.19 -0.96 7.97
N ASP A 105 -11.33 -0.33 8.27
CA ASP A 105 -12.64 -0.74 7.74
C ASP A 105 -12.68 -0.58 6.22
N TYR A 106 -12.14 0.53 5.70
CA TYR A 106 -12.04 0.78 4.26
C TYR A 106 -11.19 -0.28 3.56
N VAL A 107 -10.04 -0.61 4.14
CA VAL A 107 -9.09 -1.56 3.57
C VAL A 107 -9.68 -2.96 3.53
N GLN A 108 -10.30 -3.40 4.63
CA GLN A 108 -10.93 -4.71 4.73
C GLN A 108 -12.07 -4.90 3.73
N VAL A 109 -12.92 -3.88 3.58
CA VAL A 109 -14.00 -3.91 2.58
C VAL A 109 -13.43 -3.88 1.17
N LYS A 110 -12.39 -3.07 0.92
CA LYS A 110 -11.84 -2.88 -0.42
C LYS A 110 -11.02 -4.07 -0.91
N LEU A 111 -10.24 -4.67 -0.02
CA LEU A 111 -9.39 -5.82 -0.32
C LEU A 111 -10.11 -7.13 -0.13
N ASP A 112 -11.31 -7.13 0.44
CA ASP A 112 -11.99 -8.37 0.74
C ASP A 112 -11.15 -9.26 1.71
N CYS A 113 -10.58 -8.67 2.77
CA CYS A 113 -9.92 -9.39 3.88
C CYS A 113 -10.39 -8.94 5.27
N CYS A 114 -10.03 -9.71 6.32
CA CYS A 114 -10.18 -9.29 7.71
C CYS A 114 -8.94 -9.62 8.56
N GLY A 115 -8.40 -8.61 9.25
CA GLY A 115 -7.19 -8.74 10.06
C GLY A 115 -5.90 -8.74 9.22
N VAL A 116 -4.76 -9.04 9.85
CA VAL A 116 -3.47 -9.18 9.15
C VAL A 116 -3.33 -10.61 8.63
N HIS A 117 -3.62 -11.57 9.49
CA HIS A 117 -3.63 -13.00 9.21
C HIS A 117 -5.05 -13.55 9.20
N ASN A 118 -5.89 -13.16 10.15
CA ASN A 118 -7.27 -13.65 10.21
C ASN A 118 -8.16 -12.70 11.04
N TRP A 119 -9.47 -12.91 10.98
CA TRP A 119 -10.43 -12.15 11.78
C TRP A 119 -10.16 -12.26 13.29
N THR A 120 -9.51 -13.35 13.74
CA THR A 120 -9.10 -13.57 15.13
C THR A 120 -8.10 -12.53 15.64
N ASP A 121 -7.40 -11.81 14.76
CA ASP A 121 -6.41 -10.79 15.16
C ASP A 121 -7.07 -9.59 15.88
N TRP A 122 -8.35 -9.35 15.59
CA TRP A 122 -9.19 -8.37 16.28
C TRP A 122 -9.50 -8.78 17.73
N GLY A 123 -9.36 -10.06 18.07
CA GLY A 123 -9.65 -10.60 19.39
C GLY A 123 -11.15 -10.65 19.67
N VAL A 124 -11.63 -9.81 20.60
CA VAL A 124 -13.00 -9.90 21.15
C VAL A 124 -13.99 -9.06 20.33
N SER A 125 -13.56 -7.95 19.75
CA SER A 125 -14.42 -7.01 19.01
C SER A 125 -14.00 -6.93 17.55
N VAL A 126 -14.62 -7.76 16.71
CA VAL A 126 -14.42 -7.72 15.26
C VAL A 126 -15.29 -6.61 14.65
N PRO A 127 -14.74 -5.70 13.82
CA PRO A 127 -15.52 -4.64 13.19
C PRO A 127 -16.50 -5.19 12.15
N HIS A 128 -17.61 -4.46 11.94
CA HIS A 128 -18.63 -4.85 10.95
C HIS A 128 -18.08 -4.95 9.51
N SER A 129 -17.00 -4.24 9.18
CA SER A 129 -16.30 -4.32 7.88
C SER A 129 -15.77 -5.71 7.54
N CYS A 130 -15.56 -6.56 8.54
CA CYS A 130 -15.10 -7.93 8.38
C CYS A 130 -16.21 -8.95 8.11
N CYS A 131 -17.49 -8.60 8.29
CA CYS A 131 -18.57 -9.55 8.13
C CYS A 131 -18.97 -9.70 6.66
N LEU A 132 -19.20 -10.94 6.23
CA LEU A 132 -19.75 -11.26 4.91
C LEU A 132 -21.28 -11.09 4.89
N ASP A 133 -21.92 -11.47 5.99
CA ASP A 133 -23.36 -11.41 6.21
C ASP A 133 -23.67 -10.55 7.47
N ASP A 134 -24.83 -10.77 8.11
CA ASP A 134 -25.22 -10.08 9.34
C ASP A 134 -24.40 -10.56 10.56
N CYS A 135 -23.59 -9.65 11.13
CA CYS A 135 -22.79 -9.91 12.32
C CYS A 135 -23.63 -10.15 13.60
N GLY A 136 -24.95 -9.93 13.55
CA GLY A 136 -25.90 -10.15 14.65
C GLY A 136 -26.41 -11.58 14.76
N THR A 137 -25.96 -12.48 13.89
CA THR A 137 -26.29 -13.91 13.96
C THR A 137 -25.49 -14.66 15.04
N PRO A 138 -25.98 -15.79 15.59
CA PRO A 138 -25.27 -16.54 16.64
C PRO A 138 -23.92 -17.12 16.21
N LYS A 139 -23.67 -17.19 14.89
CA LYS A 139 -22.43 -17.67 14.26
C LYS A 139 -22.14 -16.80 13.03
N PRO A 140 -21.59 -15.60 13.22
CA PRO A 140 -21.29 -14.69 12.12
C PRO A 140 -20.21 -15.29 11.21
N LYS A 141 -20.35 -15.08 9.90
CA LYS A 141 -19.32 -15.41 8.91
C LYS A 141 -18.44 -14.19 8.67
N TYR A 142 -17.15 -14.36 8.90
CA TYR A 142 -16.14 -13.35 8.66
C TYR A 142 -15.40 -13.62 7.36
N ARG A 143 -14.87 -12.55 6.82
CA ARG A 143 -14.02 -12.57 5.65
C ARG A 143 -12.65 -13.14 5.97
N GLU A 144 -12.20 -14.15 5.23
CA GLU A 144 -10.88 -14.75 5.42
C GLU A 144 -9.81 -14.03 4.58
N LYS A 145 -8.55 -14.50 4.62
CA LYS A 145 -7.47 -13.93 3.80
C LYS A 145 -7.87 -13.89 2.32
N VAL A 146 -7.40 -12.86 1.61
CA VAL A 146 -7.35 -12.88 0.16
C VAL A 146 -6.37 -13.97 -0.26
N ASP A 147 -6.90 -15.15 -0.58
CA ASP A 147 -6.14 -16.16 -1.29
C ASP A 147 -6.13 -15.83 -2.79
N LEU A 148 -5.04 -16.15 -3.46
CA LEU A 148 -4.91 -16.06 -4.91
C LEU A 148 -6.05 -16.81 -5.63
N GLN A 149 -6.58 -17.85 -4.98
CA GLN A 149 -7.70 -18.65 -5.46
C GLN A 149 -9.05 -17.90 -5.41
N CYS A 150 -9.20 -16.89 -4.54
CA CYS A 150 -10.34 -15.97 -4.51
C CYS A 150 -10.20 -14.84 -5.55
N LEU A 151 -8.99 -14.38 -5.83
CA LEU A 151 -8.73 -13.39 -6.90
C LEU A 151 -8.99 -13.97 -8.29
N LEU A 152 -8.62 -15.22 -8.52
CA LEU A 152 -8.85 -15.93 -9.78
C LEU A 152 -10.33 -16.27 -10.04
N THR A 153 -11.18 -16.25 -9.02
CA THR A 153 -12.64 -16.42 -9.19
C THR A 153 -13.38 -15.10 -9.41
N TYR A 154 -12.75 -13.94 -9.15
CA TYR A 154 -13.38 -12.62 -9.26
C TYR A 154 -13.03 -11.85 -10.55
N PHE A 155 -11.86 -12.09 -11.13
CA PHE A 155 -11.51 -11.58 -12.46
C PHE A 155 -11.84 -12.65 -13.53
N PRO A 156 -12.87 -12.45 -14.36
CA PRO A 156 -13.18 -13.35 -15.48
C PRO A 156 -12.17 -13.23 -16.62
#